data_AF-L8N391-F1
#
_entry.id   AF-L8N391-F1
#
_cell.length_a   1.000
_cell.length_b   1.000
_cell.length_c   1.000
_cell.angle_alpha   90.00
_cell.angle_beta   90.00
_cell.angle_gamma   90.00
#
_symmetry.space_group_name_H-M   'P 1'
#
loop_
_entity.id
_entity.type
_entity.pdbx_description
1 polymer ?
#
loop_
_entity_poly.entity_id
_entity_poly.type
_entity_poly.pdbx_seq_one_letter_code
_entity_poly.pdbx_strand_id
1 'polypeptide(L)'
;MGTRKCQGVGQSRYVTSGSVVLRQQPKRAAFQLRQVCRDLSVRPIATYDSEYGSAAFMNLTEDIPADLLLRLRPNRCLYKAPEPYSGSGRPRKHGDKFQLANADSWGGLIGNF
;
A
#
# COMPACT_ATOMS: atom_id res chain seq x y z
N MET A 1 -26.94 11.36 37.94
CA MET A 1 -27.87 10.52 37.15
C MET A 1 -27.59 10.82 35.68
N GLY A 2 -26.91 10.03 34.86
CA GLY A 2 -26.62 8.61 34.90
C GLY A 2 -27.27 7.95 33.68
N THR A 3 -26.63 7.97 32.51
CA THR A 3 -26.95 7.07 31.39
C THR A 3 -25.65 6.59 30.72
N ARG A 4 -25.37 5.31 30.94
CA ARG A 4 -24.25 4.57 30.34
C ARG A 4 -24.57 4.34 28.86
N LYS A 5 -23.63 4.63 27.95
CA LYS A 5 -23.71 4.18 26.56
C LYS A 5 -22.85 2.95 26.39
N CYS A 6 -23.53 1.82 26.17
CA CYS A 6 -22.96 0.51 25.91
C CYS A 6 -22.04 0.55 24.68
N GLN A 7 -20.90 -0.11 24.78
CA GLN A 7 -20.02 -0.41 23.64
C GLN A 7 -20.76 -1.39 22.72
N GLY A 8 -21.21 -0.90 21.57
CA GLY A 8 -21.70 -1.72 20.47
C GLY A 8 -20.67 -1.73 19.36
N VAL A 9 -20.08 -2.90 19.12
CA VAL A 9 -19.27 -3.23 17.95
C VAL A 9 -20.16 -3.08 16.71
N GLY A 10 -20.09 -1.92 16.05
CA GLY A 10 -20.89 -1.62 14.87
C GLY A 10 -20.08 -0.75 13.92
N GLN A 11 -19.85 -1.25 12.70
CA GLN A 11 -19.15 -0.57 11.62
C GLN A 11 -19.74 0.82 11.40
N SER A 12 -19.01 1.87 11.78
CA SER A 12 -19.45 3.25 11.57
C SER A 12 -19.29 3.65 10.10
N ARG A 13 -20.39 3.54 9.35
CA ARG A 13 -20.54 4.19 8.04
C ARG A 13 -20.84 5.67 8.31
N TYR A 14 -19.84 6.54 8.13
CA TYR A 14 -20.10 7.97 8.05
C TYR A 14 -20.52 8.33 6.63
N VAL A 15 -21.80 8.67 6.46
CA VAL A 15 -22.32 9.33 5.26
C VAL A 15 -22.34 10.82 5.56
N THR A 16 -21.56 11.60 4.83
CA THR A 16 -21.66 13.07 4.86
C THR A 16 -21.83 13.57 3.44
N SER A 17 -22.96 14.24 3.22
CA SER A 17 -23.36 15.08 2.09
C SER A 17 -22.48 15.08 0.83
N GLY A 18 -23.02 14.53 -0.26
CA GLY A 18 -22.84 15.04 -1.62
C GLY A 18 -21.47 14.97 -2.29
N SER A 19 -20.44 14.42 -1.65
CA SER A 19 -19.14 14.17 -2.26
C SER A 19 -18.77 12.70 -2.09
N VAL A 20 -18.30 12.06 -3.15
CA VAL A 20 -17.72 10.72 -3.07
C VAL A 20 -16.51 10.82 -2.13
N VAL A 21 -16.70 10.50 -0.84
CA VAL A 21 -15.61 10.43 0.12
C VAL A 21 -14.73 9.27 -0.30
N LEU A 22 -13.70 9.56 -1.09
CA LEU A 22 -12.62 8.63 -1.39
C LEU A 22 -12.18 8.03 -0.06
N ARG A 23 -12.34 6.71 0.06
CA ARG A 23 -12.06 5.93 1.27
C ARG A 23 -10.76 6.41 1.92
N GLN A 24 -10.84 7.06 3.08
CA GLN A 24 -9.67 7.52 3.86
C GLN A 24 -8.86 6.36 4.50
N GLN A 25 -9.10 5.13 4.08
CA GLN A 25 -8.54 3.90 4.62
C GLN A 25 -6.99 3.89 4.67
N PRO A 26 -6.24 4.30 3.63
CA PRO A 26 -4.78 4.22 3.68
C PRO A 26 -4.17 5.21 4.68
N LYS A 27 -4.73 6.42 4.81
CA LYS A 27 -4.28 7.43 5.77
C LYS A 27 -4.50 6.98 7.22
N ARG A 28 -5.66 6.38 7.50
CA ARG A 28 -5.98 5.86 8.84
C ARG A 28 -5.08 4.67 9.20
N ALA A 29 -4.86 3.75 8.27
CA ALA A 29 -3.99 2.60 8.50
C ALA A 29 -2.53 3.02 8.74
N ALA A 30 -1.99 3.95 7.95
CA ALA A 30 -0.65 4.48 8.18
C ALA A 30 -0.53 5.21 9.53
N PHE A 31 -1.56 5.98 9.92
CA PHE A 31 -1.61 6.61 11.24
C PHE A 31 -1.60 5.58 12.37
N GLN A 32 -2.43 4.54 12.28
CA GLN A 32 -2.49 3.47 13.28
C GLN A 32 -1.17 2.72 13.38
N LEU A 33 -0.57 2.36 12.24
CA LEU A 33 0.73 1.69 12.20
C LEU A 33 1.80 2.53 12.90
N ARG A 34 1.80 3.85 12.67
CA ARG A 34 2.72 4.77 13.34
C ARG A 34 2.52 4.84 14.85
N GLN A 35 1.28 4.75 15.34
CA GLN A 35 1.05 4.68 16.80
C GLN A 35 1.59 3.37 17.37
N VAL A 36 1.26 2.24 16.74
CA VAL A 36 1.71 0.92 17.20
C VAL A 36 3.24 0.83 17.22
N CYS A 37 3.93 1.37 16.20
CA CYS A 37 5.39 1.37 16.14
C CYS A 37 6.07 2.24 17.20
N ARG A 38 5.35 3.18 17.85
CA ARG A 38 5.91 3.96 18.98
C ARG A 38 5.92 3.14 20.27
N ASP A 39 4.93 2.26 20.42
CA ASP A 39 4.72 1.50 21.65
C ASP A 39 5.42 0.13 21.63
N LEU A 40 5.75 -0.38 20.44
CA LEU A 40 6.50 -1.63 20.28
C LEU A 40 8.00 -1.39 20.38
N SER A 41 8.67 -2.16 21.24
CA SER A 41 10.13 -2.16 21.40
C SER A 41 10.88 -2.91 20.27
N VAL A 42 10.13 -3.56 19.37
CA VAL A 42 10.66 -4.34 18.24
C VAL A 42 10.03 -3.87 16.95
N ARG A 43 10.72 -4.07 15.82
CA ARG A 43 10.21 -3.75 14.48
C ARG A 43 9.09 -4.73 14.11
N PRO A 44 7.83 -4.29 13.95
CA PRO A 44 6.73 -5.19 13.66
C PRO A 44 6.66 -5.56 12.18
N ILE A 45 6.08 -6.74 11.91
CA ILE A 45 5.61 -7.13 10.57
C ILE A 45 4.10 -6.88 10.53
N ALA A 46 3.66 -5.91 9.74
CA ALA A 46 2.25 -5.56 9.58
C ALA A 46 1.66 -6.20 8.32
N THR A 47 0.62 -7.01 8.51
CA THR A 47 -0.05 -7.75 7.45
C THR A 47 -1.29 -6.99 6.94
N TYR A 48 -1.39 -6.79 5.63
CA TYR A 48 -2.49 -6.07 5.00
C TYR A 48 -3.02 -6.81 3.78
N ASP A 49 -4.30 -6.58 3.47
CA ASP A 49 -4.95 -7.18 2.32
C ASP A 49 -4.70 -6.39 1.02
N SER A 50 -5.38 -6.85 -0.03
CA SER A 50 -5.29 -6.34 -1.39
C SER A 50 -5.87 -4.96 -1.66
N GLU A 51 -6.58 -4.36 -0.71
CA GLU A 51 -7.03 -2.96 -0.78
C GLU A 51 -5.89 -1.99 -0.45
N TYR A 52 -4.90 -2.44 0.32
CA TYR A 52 -3.77 -1.63 0.79
C TYR A 52 -2.54 -1.68 -0.14
N GLY A 53 -2.50 -2.61 -1.11
CA GLY A 53 -1.43 -2.70 -2.13
C GLY A 53 -1.46 -1.59 -3.19
N SER A 54 -1.63 -0.33 -2.79
CA SER A 54 -1.65 0.85 -3.65
C SER A 54 -0.42 1.73 -3.41
N ALA A 55 0.05 2.44 -4.45
CA ALA A 55 1.18 3.37 -4.32
C ALA A 55 0.93 4.44 -3.23
N ALA A 56 -0.31 4.91 -3.10
CA ALA A 56 -0.66 5.89 -2.08
C ALA A 56 -0.45 5.37 -0.65
N PHE A 57 -0.74 4.10 -0.38
CA PHE A 57 -0.47 3.50 0.92
C PHE A 57 1.02 3.30 1.16
N MET A 58 1.74 2.77 0.17
CA MET A 58 3.19 2.55 0.25
C MET A 58 3.95 3.85 0.59
N ASN A 59 3.61 4.94 -0.10
CA ASN A 59 4.23 6.25 0.14
C ASN A 59 3.92 6.83 1.53
N LEU A 60 2.76 6.48 2.13
CA LEU A 60 2.40 6.92 3.49
C LEU A 60 3.12 6.13 4.59
N THR A 61 3.66 4.96 4.25
CA THR A 61 4.30 4.02 5.18
C THR A 61 5.81 3.90 4.97
N GLU A 62 6.39 4.59 3.98
CA GLU A 62 7.81 4.51 3.61
C GLU A 62 8.75 4.82 4.78
N ASP A 63 8.39 5.79 5.61
CA ASP A 63 9.19 6.25 6.75
C ASP A 63 8.83 5.55 8.08
N ILE A 64 7.83 4.66 8.08
CA ILE A 64 7.39 3.97 9.30
C ILE A 64 8.31 2.78 9.55
N PRO A 65 8.84 2.61 10.79
CA PRO A 65 9.75 1.52 11.11
C PRO A 65 9.00 0.18 11.28
N ALA A 66 8.37 -0.30 10.22
CA ALA A 66 7.65 -1.58 10.15
C ALA A 66 7.89 -2.26 8.80
N ASP A 67 7.82 -3.59 8.79
CA ASP A 67 7.87 -4.38 7.56
C ASP A 67 6.45 -4.73 7.14
N LEU A 68 6.14 -4.63 5.83
CA LEU A 68 4.78 -4.79 5.32
C LEU A 68 4.64 -6.09 4.54
N LEU A 69 3.69 -6.93 4.95
CA LEU A 69 3.26 -8.10 4.18
C LEU A 69 1.91 -7.80 3.54
N LEU A 70 1.90 -7.61 2.23
CA LEU A 70 0.72 -7.18 1.48
C LEU A 70 0.28 -8.25 0.48
N ARG A 71 -1.01 -8.60 0.49
CA ARG A 71 -1.59 -9.40 -0.59
C ARG A 71 -1.78 -8.56 -1.84
N LEU A 72 -0.99 -8.73 -2.90
CA LEU A 72 -1.16 -7.98 -4.14
C LEU A 72 -2.27 -8.58 -5.02
N ARG A 73 -3.06 -7.73 -5.70
CA ARG A 73 -4.00 -8.20 -6.73
C ARG A 73 -3.24 -8.57 -8.01
N PRO A 74 -3.64 -9.63 -8.74
CA PRO A 74 -2.93 -10.09 -9.94
C PRO A 74 -2.94 -9.04 -11.08
N ASN A 75 -3.91 -8.12 -11.09
CA ASN A 75 -3.95 -7.05 -12.09
C ASN A 75 -2.98 -5.88 -11.79
N ARG A 76 -2.08 -6.00 -10.81
CA ARG A 76 -1.05 -4.99 -10.52
C ARG A 76 0.13 -5.11 -11.47
N CYS A 77 0.71 -3.95 -11.77
CA CYS A 77 1.86 -3.79 -12.60
C CYS A 77 2.89 -2.94 -11.86
N LEU A 78 4.10 -3.47 -11.74
CA LEU A 78 5.27 -2.78 -11.21
C LEU A 78 6.21 -2.47 -12.37
N TYR A 79 7.10 -1.51 -12.17
CA TYR A 79 8.09 -1.12 -13.17
C TYR A 79 9.45 -1.00 -12.50
N LYS A 80 10.50 -1.44 -13.19
CA LYS A 80 11.87 -1.14 -12.80
C LYS A 80 12.17 0.36 -12.98
N ALA A 81 13.24 0.82 -12.34
CA ALA A 81 13.81 2.13 -12.66
C ALA A 81 14.17 2.19 -14.16
N PRO A 82 13.95 3.33 -14.83
CA PRO A 82 14.39 3.50 -16.21
C PRO A 82 15.92 3.53 -16.28
N GLU A 83 16.48 2.92 -17.32
CA GLU A 83 17.90 3.02 -17.65
C GLU A 83 18.32 4.47 -17.95
N PRO A 84 19.62 4.82 -17.80
CA PRO A 84 20.13 6.14 -18.14
C PRO A 84 19.72 6.57 -19.55
N TYR A 85 19.18 7.78 -19.65
CA TYR A 85 18.65 8.28 -20.92
C TYR A 85 19.78 8.68 -21.87
N SER A 86 19.87 8.02 -23.02
CA SER A 86 20.95 8.20 -24.01
C SER A 86 20.51 8.83 -25.34
N GLY A 87 19.28 9.34 -25.43
CA GLY A 87 18.66 9.76 -26.70
C GLY A 87 18.24 11.23 -26.78
N SER A 88 17.57 11.59 -27.87
CA SER A 88 16.87 12.89 -28.03
C SER A 88 15.35 12.69 -27.95
N GLY A 89 14.66 13.58 -27.24
CA GLY A 89 13.23 13.45 -26.93
C GLY A 89 12.92 13.32 -25.43
N ARG A 90 11.71 12.85 -25.10
CA ARG A 90 11.25 12.73 -23.70
C ARG A 90 11.82 11.48 -23.03
N PRO A 91 12.53 11.61 -21.89
CA PRO A 91 13.03 10.45 -21.14
C PRO A 91 11.91 9.49 -20.73
N ARG A 92 12.22 8.18 -20.72
CA ARG A 92 11.31 7.15 -20.21
C ARG A 92 11.13 7.34 -18.71
N LYS A 93 9.87 7.31 -18.25
CA LYS A 93 9.53 7.35 -16.82
C LYS A 93 9.70 6.00 -16.12
N HIS A 94 9.62 4.91 -16.88
CA HIS A 94 9.55 3.55 -16.37
C HIS A 94 10.47 2.64 -17.20
N GLY A 95 11.19 1.76 -16.51
CA GLY A 95 11.96 0.66 -17.09
C GLY A 95 11.06 -0.51 -17.45
N ASP A 96 11.60 -1.72 -17.32
CA ASP A 96 10.87 -2.95 -17.65
C ASP A 96 9.62 -3.12 -16.81
N LYS A 97 8.58 -3.64 -17.48
CA LYS A 97 7.27 -3.89 -16.91
C LYS A 97 7.23 -5.26 -16.24
N PHE A 98 6.78 -5.32 -14.99
CA PHE A 98 6.52 -6.55 -14.25
C PHE A 98 5.04 -6.63 -13.90
N GLN A 99 4.28 -7.45 -14.62
CA GLN A 99 2.84 -7.59 -14.48
C GLN A 99 2.51 -8.91 -13.79
N LEU A 100 1.84 -8.85 -12.63
CA LEU A 100 1.58 -10.04 -11.81
C LEU A 100 0.68 -11.07 -12.51
N ALA A 101 -0.22 -10.65 -13.39
CA ALA A 101 -1.06 -11.56 -14.17
C ALA A 101 -0.39 -12.12 -15.44
N ASN A 102 0.79 -11.62 -15.82
CA ASN A 102 1.47 -12.03 -17.04
C ASN A 102 2.87 -12.59 -16.73
N ALA A 103 2.99 -13.91 -16.71
CA ALA A 103 4.24 -14.61 -16.39
C ALA A 103 5.38 -14.25 -17.36
N ASP A 104 5.08 -13.94 -18.63
CA ASP A 104 6.12 -13.57 -19.62
C ASP A 104 6.83 -12.27 -19.23
N SER A 105 6.17 -11.41 -18.45
CA SER A 105 6.76 -10.16 -17.95
C SER A 105 7.67 -10.35 -16.73
N TRP A 106 7.81 -11.58 -16.22
CA TRP A 106 8.59 -11.84 -15.00
C TRP A 106 10.08 -12.00 -15.27
N GLY A 107 10.49 -12.15 -16.53
CA GLY A 107 11.89 -12.12 -16.94
C GLY A 107 12.66 -13.44 -16.77
N GLY A 108 12.06 -14.59 -17.12
CA GLY A 108 12.83 -15.83 -17.29
C GLY A 108 13.62 -15.81 -18.61
N LEU A 109 14.90 -16.18 -18.69
CA LEU A 109 15.70 -17.14 -17.92
C LEU A 109 17.08 -16.56 -17.55
N ILE A 110 17.42 -16.41 -16.27
CA ILE A 110 18.76 -16.67 -15.69
C ILE A 110 18.71 -16.59 -14.15
N GLY A 111 19.12 -17.67 -13.48
CA GLY A 111 19.60 -17.65 -12.09
C GLY A 111 18.60 -18.15 -11.04
N ASN A 112 18.94 -19.27 -10.41
CA ASN A 112 18.26 -19.86 -9.25
C ASN A 112 18.02 -18.86 -8.11
N PHE A 113 16.92 -19.07 -7.39
CA PHE A 113 16.72 -18.56 -6.02
C PHE A 113 17.87 -18.95 -5.10
#